data_AF-A0A966QLR4-F1
#
_entry.id   AF-A0A966QLR4-F1
#
_cell.length_a   1.000
_cell.length_b   1.000
_cell.length_c   1.000
_cell.angle_alpha   90.00
_cell.angle_beta   90.00
_cell.angle_gamma   90.00
#
_symmetry.space_group_name_H-M   'P 1'
#
loop_
_entity.id
_entity.type
_entity.pdbx_description
1 polymer ?
#
loop_
_entity_poly.entity_id
_entity_poly.type
_entity_poly.pdbx_seq_one_letter_code
_entity_poly.pdbx_strand_id
1 'polypeptide(L)'
;MALYAERWFSLEVVMAVVMAESKSRSAPWPHVWADQAALLECQHDRLEAFLLELVLRHGPEQPPWGAADALAVEGACRRLLWDLRLHLRLEERWLSAQGCLCPGHRSAHRDALQAALSGFLYASGDRYGRYLWLQALQSWFLEHRQGADARAYASADALAHHQS
;
A
#
# COMPACT_ATOMS: atom_id res chain seq x y z
N MET A 1 -9.13 1.11 41.59
CA MET A 1 -8.29 2.17 41.02
C MET A 1 -8.30 2.04 39.51
N ALA A 2 -9.09 2.89 38.86
CA ALA A 2 -9.14 3.01 37.41
C ALA A 2 -7.81 3.54 36.86
N LEU A 3 -7.44 3.14 35.64
CA LEU A 3 -7.22 4.02 34.48
C LEU A 3 -6.87 3.14 33.26
N TYR A 4 -7.91 2.54 32.66
CA TYR A 4 -7.88 2.17 31.24
C TYR A 4 -7.89 3.48 30.45
N ALA A 5 -6.71 3.94 30.02
CA ALA A 5 -6.63 5.06 29.10
C ALA A 5 -6.78 4.52 27.68
N GLU A 6 -8.03 4.49 27.22
CA GLU A 6 -8.35 4.39 25.80
C GLU A 6 -7.60 5.50 25.04
N ARG A 7 -6.68 5.10 24.17
CA ARG A 7 -6.03 6.00 23.23
C ARG A 7 -6.53 5.67 21.84
N TRP A 8 -7.73 6.17 21.53
CA TRP A 8 -8.21 6.29 20.16
C TRP A 8 -7.28 7.26 19.45
N PHE A 9 -6.31 6.74 18.70
CA PHE A 9 -5.49 7.56 17.83
C PHE A 9 -6.38 8.07 16.69
N SER A 10 -6.70 9.37 16.73
CA SER A 10 -7.35 10.06 15.62
C SER A 10 -6.51 9.87 14.34
N LEU A 11 -7.16 9.55 13.22
CA LEU A 11 -6.56 9.34 11.89
C LEU A 11 -5.58 10.46 11.47
N GLU A 12 -5.78 11.66 12.02
CA GLU A 12 -4.94 12.84 11.79
C GLU A 12 -3.50 12.68 12.32
N VAL A 13 -3.32 12.00 13.45
CA VAL A 13 -1.99 11.76 14.04
C VAL A 13 -1.23 10.69 13.24
N VAL A 14 -1.94 9.70 12.70
CA VAL A 14 -1.37 8.67 11.82
C VAL A 14 -0.88 9.29 10.51
N MET A 15 -1.57 10.30 9.98
CA MET A 15 -1.16 11.00 8.76
C MET A 15 0.10 11.86 8.92
N ALA A 16 0.30 12.49 10.09
CA ALA A 16 1.43 13.40 10.31
C ALA A 16 2.79 12.69 10.32
N VAL A 17 2.85 11.42 10.76
CA VAL A 17 4.11 10.67 10.86
C VAL A 17 4.61 10.15 9.49
N VAL A 18 3.78 10.24 8.44
CA VAL A 18 4.07 9.65 7.12
C VAL A 18 4.61 10.69 6.11
N MET A 19 4.58 11.99 6.44
CA MET A 19 4.74 13.09 5.46
C MET A 19 6.16 13.65 5.27
N ALA A 20 7.23 12.97 5.71
CA ALA A 20 8.59 13.49 5.52
C ALA A 20 9.15 13.09 4.14
N GLU A 21 8.93 13.91 3.11
CA GLU A 21 9.37 13.64 1.73
C GLU A 21 10.43 14.62 1.19
N SER A 22 11.27 14.08 0.30
CA SER A 22 12.33 14.74 -0.46
C SER A 22 11.79 15.38 -1.75
N LYS A 23 12.34 16.55 -2.10
CA LYS A 23 12.00 17.30 -3.32
C LYS A 23 12.53 16.59 -4.57
N SER A 24 11.66 15.99 -5.38
CA SER A 24 11.93 15.67 -6.79
C SER A 24 11.13 16.60 -7.70
N ARG A 25 11.68 16.94 -8.88
CA ARG A 25 11.00 17.77 -9.89
C ARG A 25 9.76 17.02 -10.38
N SER A 26 8.57 17.61 -10.20
CA SER A 26 7.31 17.01 -10.60
C SER A 26 7.21 16.95 -12.13
N ALA A 27 7.46 15.78 -12.70
CA ALA A 27 6.95 15.48 -14.04
C ALA A 27 5.41 15.65 -14.02
N PRO A 28 4.80 16.19 -15.08
CA PRO A 28 3.35 16.25 -15.17
C PRO A 28 2.76 14.82 -15.12
N TRP A 29 1.62 14.68 -14.43
CA TRP A 29 0.93 13.39 -14.34
C TRP A 29 0.38 12.96 -15.70
N PRO A 30 0.39 11.65 -16.03
CA PRO A 30 -0.13 11.16 -17.30
C PRO A 30 -1.65 11.38 -17.41
N HIS A 31 -2.10 11.73 -18.60
CA HIS A 31 -3.50 12.01 -18.90
C HIS A 31 -4.19 10.92 -19.72
N VAL A 32 -3.42 10.08 -20.41
CA VAL A 32 -3.94 8.97 -21.21
C VAL A 32 -3.81 7.66 -20.45
N TRP A 33 -4.75 6.74 -20.68
CA TRP A 33 -4.83 5.48 -19.95
C TRP A 33 -3.56 4.62 -20.11
N ALA A 34 -3.00 4.53 -21.33
CA ALA A 34 -1.80 3.72 -21.58
C ALA A 34 -0.61 4.10 -20.66
N ASP A 35 -0.36 5.41 -20.49
CA ASP A 35 0.71 5.90 -19.61
C ASP A 35 0.37 5.74 -18.13
N GLN A 36 -0.91 5.89 -17.77
CA GLN A 36 -1.40 5.68 -16.42
C GLN A 36 -1.23 4.21 -16.00
N ALA A 37 -1.67 3.27 -16.84
CA ALA A 37 -1.56 1.84 -16.62
C ALA A 37 -0.09 1.41 -16.47
N ALA A 38 0.79 1.89 -17.36
CA ALA A 38 2.22 1.61 -17.26
C ALA A 38 2.84 2.10 -15.94
N LEU A 39 2.39 3.26 -15.44
CA LEU A 39 2.83 3.78 -14.14
C LEU A 39 2.28 2.94 -12.98
N LEU A 40 1.01 2.52 -13.03
CA LEU A 40 0.44 1.64 -12.01
C LEU A 40 1.15 0.29 -11.96
N GLU A 41 1.46 -0.32 -13.10
CA GLU A 41 2.25 -1.56 -13.15
C GLU A 41 3.66 -1.38 -12.58
N CYS A 42 4.31 -0.25 -12.87
CA CYS A 42 5.60 0.07 -12.24
C CYS A 42 5.48 0.24 -10.72
N GLN A 43 4.34 0.76 -10.22
CA GLN A 43 4.07 0.81 -8.78
C GLN A 43 3.81 -0.57 -8.19
N HIS A 44 3.10 -1.46 -8.90
CA HIS A 44 2.93 -2.85 -8.49
C HIS A 44 4.28 -3.53 -8.31
N ASP A 45 5.15 -3.48 -9.32
CA ASP A 45 6.47 -4.14 -9.27
C ASP A 45 7.33 -3.62 -8.12
N ARG A 46 7.32 -2.30 -7.88
CA ARG A 46 8.06 -1.68 -6.77
C ARG A 46 7.50 -2.09 -5.41
N LEU A 47 6.18 -2.11 -5.25
CA LEU A 47 5.54 -2.50 -4.00
C LEU A 47 5.74 -3.99 -3.70
N GLU A 48 5.63 -4.86 -4.70
CA GLU A 48 5.90 -6.30 -4.56
C GLU A 48 7.34 -6.57 -4.16
N ALA A 49 8.31 -5.92 -4.83
CA ALA A 49 9.71 -6.06 -4.49
C ALA A 49 9.99 -5.58 -3.06
N PHE A 50 9.41 -4.45 -2.67
CA PHE A 50 9.61 -3.88 -1.34
C PHE A 50 8.93 -4.71 -0.25
N LEU A 51 7.73 -5.24 -0.50
CA LEU A 51 7.06 -6.19 0.38
C LEU A 51 7.90 -7.46 0.57
N LEU A 52 8.41 -8.04 -0.51
CA LEU A 52 9.26 -9.23 -0.44
C LEU A 52 10.53 -8.97 0.38
N GLU A 53 11.20 -7.84 0.14
CA GLU A 53 12.38 -7.43 0.90
C GLU A 53 12.06 -7.34 2.41
N LEU A 54 10.93 -6.72 2.76
CA LEU A 54 10.49 -6.61 4.14
C LEU A 54 10.16 -7.99 4.73
N VAL A 55 9.42 -8.85 4.02
CA VAL A 55 9.12 -10.22 4.48
C VAL A 55 10.41 -10.98 4.80
N LEU A 56 11.40 -10.95 3.91
CA LEU A 56 12.68 -11.64 4.10
C LEU A 56 13.46 -11.11 5.31
N ARG A 57 13.45 -9.79 5.55
CA ARG A 57 14.10 -9.17 6.73
C ARG A 57 13.45 -9.52 8.06
N HIS A 58 12.16 -9.86 8.04
CA HIS A 58 11.40 -10.23 9.24
C HIS A 58 11.31 -11.73 9.45
N GLY A 59 11.81 -12.53 8.50
CA GLY A 59 11.75 -13.99 8.55
C GLY A 59 12.31 -14.58 9.85
N PRO A 60 11.81 -15.77 10.26
CA PRO A 60 12.12 -16.38 11.54
C PRO A 60 13.60 -16.76 11.71
N GLU A 61 14.34 -16.91 10.62
CA GLU A 61 15.75 -17.30 10.63
C GLU A 61 16.71 -16.12 10.90
N GLN A 62 16.19 -14.90 10.98
CA GLN A 62 17.01 -13.71 11.10
C GLN A 62 17.42 -13.44 12.57
N PRO A 63 18.63 -12.92 12.82
CA PRO A 63 19.10 -12.61 14.17
C PRO A 63 18.24 -11.52 14.83
N PRO A 64 18.16 -11.45 16.17
CA PRO A 64 17.45 -10.38 16.86
C PRO A 64 18.03 -9.02 16.47
N TRP A 65 17.16 -8.05 16.23
CA TRP A 65 17.55 -6.71 15.84
C TRP A 65 18.18 -5.94 17.00
N GLY A 66 19.18 -5.13 16.67
CA GLY A 66 19.56 -4.01 17.51
C GLY A 66 18.51 -2.90 17.46
N ALA A 67 18.60 -1.93 18.38
CA ALA A 67 17.67 -0.79 18.41
C ALA A 67 17.65 0.02 17.10
N ALA A 68 18.81 0.14 16.43
CA ALA A 68 18.93 0.84 15.16
C ALA A 68 18.18 0.12 14.03
N ASP A 69 18.31 -1.21 13.95
CA ASP A 69 17.62 -2.02 12.94
C ASP A 69 16.10 -1.98 13.14
N ALA A 70 15.65 -2.07 14.41
CA ALA A 70 14.24 -1.95 14.74
C ALA A 70 13.64 -0.61 14.28
N LEU A 71 14.36 0.49 14.45
CA LEU A 71 13.92 1.82 13.99
C LEU A 71 13.89 1.92 12.46
N ALA A 72 14.94 1.42 11.79
CA ALA A 72 15.02 1.44 10.33
C ALA A 72 13.89 0.63 9.69
N VAL A 73 13.60 -0.55 10.25
CA VAL A 73 12.55 -1.42 9.78
C VAL A 73 11.15 -0.84 10.02
N GLU A 74 10.93 -0.22 11.18
CA GLU A 74 9.68 0.51 11.47
C GLU A 74 9.47 1.66 10.46
N GLY A 75 10.53 2.40 10.15
CA GLY A 75 10.50 3.43 9.11
C GLY A 75 10.16 2.87 7.73
N ALA A 76 10.73 1.72 7.36
CA ALA A 76 10.45 1.04 6.10
C ALA A 76 8.99 0.55 6.01
N CYS A 77 8.41 0.05 7.10
CA CYS A 77 7.00 -0.34 7.16
C CYS A 77 6.06 0.86 7.01
N ARG A 78 6.41 2.03 7.56
CA ARG A 78 5.65 3.28 7.35
C ARG A 78 5.72 3.74 5.90
N ARG A 79 6.90 3.62 5.28
CA ARG A 79 7.08 3.92 3.85
C ARG A 79 6.22 3.01 2.98
N LEU A 80 6.17 1.72 3.28
CA LEU A 80 5.32 0.76 2.58
C LEU A 80 3.84 1.18 2.63
N LEU A 81 3.33 1.55 3.81
CA LEU A 81 1.95 2.01 3.97
C LEU A 81 1.66 3.30 3.19
N TRP A 82 2.63 4.20 3.12
CA TRP A 82 2.52 5.42 2.31
C TRP A 82 2.40 5.10 0.82
N ASP A 83 3.35 4.29 0.31
CA ASP A 83 3.41 3.95 -1.11
C ASP A 83 2.18 3.14 -1.53
N LEU A 84 1.71 2.21 -0.69
CA LEU A 84 0.46 1.48 -0.90
C LEU A 84 -0.72 2.45 -0.97
N ARG A 85 -0.89 3.34 0.00
CA ARG A 85 -1.99 4.32 0.00
C ARG A 85 -1.95 5.21 -1.23
N LEU A 86 -0.77 5.66 -1.65
CA LEU A 86 -0.61 6.48 -2.85
C LEU A 86 -1.05 5.71 -4.09
N HIS A 87 -0.56 4.47 -4.25
CA HIS A 87 -0.92 3.60 -5.37
C HIS A 87 -2.43 3.38 -5.48
N LEU A 88 -3.09 2.94 -4.40
CA LEU A 88 -4.55 2.70 -4.40
C LEU A 88 -5.34 3.96 -4.81
N ARG A 89 -4.93 5.14 -4.32
CA ARG A 89 -5.60 6.41 -4.67
C ARG A 89 -5.41 6.81 -6.13
N LEU A 90 -4.23 6.55 -6.70
CA LEU A 90 -3.96 6.84 -8.11
C LEU A 90 -4.76 5.90 -9.01
N GLU A 91 -4.79 4.61 -8.67
CA GLU A 91 -5.60 3.62 -9.36
C GLU A 91 -7.08 3.99 -9.35
N GLU A 92 -7.67 4.26 -8.17
CA GLU A 92 -9.07 4.69 -8.09
C GLU A 92 -9.32 5.96 -8.92
N ARG A 93 -8.41 6.94 -8.87
CA ARG A 93 -8.55 8.18 -9.63
C ARG A 93 -8.60 7.92 -11.12
N TRP A 94 -7.67 7.12 -11.65
CA TRP A 94 -7.55 6.87 -13.08
C TRP A 94 -8.64 5.93 -13.59
N LEU A 95 -8.98 4.87 -12.85
CA LEU A 95 -10.13 4.03 -13.17
C LEU A 95 -11.45 4.82 -13.14
N SER A 96 -11.60 5.74 -12.19
CA SER A 96 -12.77 6.63 -12.16
C SER A 96 -12.84 7.56 -13.36
N ALA A 97 -11.70 8.04 -13.87
CA ALA A 97 -11.64 8.88 -15.05
C ALA A 97 -12.05 8.11 -16.33
N GLN A 98 -11.78 6.81 -16.39
CA GLN A 98 -12.23 5.92 -17.47
C GLN A 98 -13.65 5.40 -17.29
N GLY A 99 -14.30 5.65 -16.15
CA GLY A 99 -15.61 5.07 -15.82
C GLY A 99 -15.56 3.58 -15.47
N CYS A 100 -14.38 3.03 -15.17
CA CYS A 100 -14.14 1.62 -14.87
C CYS A 100 -14.08 1.30 -13.37
N LEU A 101 -14.10 2.32 -12.51
CA LEU A 101 -14.07 2.10 -11.07
C LEU A 101 -15.42 1.59 -10.55
N CYS A 102 -15.47 0.32 -10.15
CA CYS A 102 -16.66 -0.26 -9.53
C CYS A 102 -16.66 -0.07 -8.01
N PRO A 103 -17.85 -0.05 -7.35
CA PRO A 103 -17.93 0.11 -5.89
C PRO A 103 -17.18 -0.98 -5.10
N GLY A 104 -17.16 -2.21 -5.63
CA GLY A 104 -16.45 -3.33 -5.00
C GLY A 104 -14.94 -3.11 -4.94
N HIS A 105 -14.34 -2.54 -5.99
CA HIS A 105 -12.91 -2.23 -6.05
C HIS A 105 -12.51 -1.21 -4.98
N ARG A 106 -13.27 -0.12 -4.89
CA ARG A 106 -13.07 0.92 -3.86
C ARG A 106 -13.24 0.39 -2.44
N SER A 107 -14.20 -0.50 -2.22
CA SER A 107 -14.38 -1.13 -0.90
C SER A 107 -13.19 -2.02 -0.56
N ALA A 108 -12.72 -2.86 -1.50
CA ALA A 108 -11.55 -3.71 -1.31
C ALA A 108 -10.29 -2.89 -0.95
N HIS A 109 -10.06 -1.78 -1.65
CA HIS A 109 -8.97 -0.84 -1.33
C HIS A 109 -9.07 -0.27 0.08
N ARG A 110 -10.26 0.18 0.47
CA ARG A 110 -10.51 0.74 1.81
C ARG A 110 -10.25 -0.29 2.90
N ASP A 111 -10.80 -1.49 2.72
CA ASP A 111 -10.68 -2.57 3.69
C ASP A 111 -9.22 -3.03 3.82
N ALA A 112 -8.51 -3.15 2.71
CA ALA A 112 -7.09 -3.48 2.69
C ALA A 112 -6.24 -2.43 3.39
N LEU A 113 -6.47 -1.14 3.12
CA LEU A 113 -5.73 -0.06 3.77
C LEU A 113 -6.01 -0.02 5.28
N GLN A 114 -7.27 -0.23 5.68
CA GLN A 114 -7.64 -0.31 7.09
C GLN A 114 -6.98 -1.52 7.77
N ALA A 115 -6.99 -2.69 7.14
CA ALA A 115 -6.34 -3.89 7.64
C ALA A 115 -4.81 -3.70 7.74
N ALA A 116 -4.19 -3.09 6.73
CA ALA A 116 -2.75 -2.80 6.71
C ALA A 116 -2.35 -1.86 7.86
N LEU A 117 -3.11 -0.78 8.09
CA LEU A 117 -2.87 0.16 9.19
C LEU A 117 -3.08 -0.49 10.56
N SER A 118 -4.18 -1.23 10.75
CA SER A 118 -4.47 -1.93 12.00
C SER A 118 -3.40 -2.98 12.32
N GLY A 119 -3.03 -3.81 11.33
CA GLY A 119 -1.99 -4.81 11.47
C GLY A 119 -0.62 -4.19 11.77
N PHE A 120 -0.32 -3.04 11.16
CA PHE A 120 0.91 -2.31 11.46
C PHE A 120 1.00 -1.88 12.93
N LEU A 121 -0.09 -1.36 13.50
CA LEU A 121 -0.13 -0.96 14.90
C LEU A 121 -0.11 -2.16 15.85
N TYR A 122 -0.85 -3.22 15.51
CA TYR A 122 -0.94 -4.42 16.34
C TYR A 122 0.40 -5.15 16.47
N ALA A 123 1.17 -5.23 15.37
CA ALA A 123 2.48 -5.87 15.35
C ALA A 123 3.62 -4.97 15.87
N SER A 124 3.32 -3.83 16.52
CA SER A 124 4.33 -2.91 17.03
C SER A 124 5.21 -3.58 18.09
N GLY A 125 6.52 -3.64 17.83
CA GLY A 125 7.48 -4.28 18.73
C GLY A 125 7.45 -5.82 18.72
N ASP A 126 6.52 -6.43 17.99
CA ASP A 126 6.46 -7.88 17.78
C ASP A 126 6.95 -8.22 16.37
N ARG A 127 8.17 -8.76 16.28
CA ARG A 127 8.78 -9.14 15.01
C ARG A 127 8.00 -10.24 14.29
N TYR A 128 7.56 -11.27 15.01
CA TYR A 128 6.88 -12.38 14.38
C TYR A 128 5.47 -11.97 13.94
N GLY A 129 4.77 -11.19 14.76
CA GLY A 129 3.54 -10.52 14.36
C GLY A 129 3.74 -9.63 13.12
N ARG A 130 4.86 -8.91 13.04
CA ARG A 130 5.21 -8.07 11.88
C ARG A 130 5.48 -8.89 10.62
N TYR A 131 6.15 -10.03 10.74
CA TYR A 131 6.34 -10.98 9.65
C TYR A 131 5.00 -11.50 9.10
N LEU A 132 4.11 -11.98 9.98
CA LEU A 132 2.79 -12.49 9.57
C LEU A 132 1.94 -11.40 8.91
N TRP A 133 1.98 -10.17 9.44
CA TRP A 133 1.30 -9.03 8.84
C TRP A 133 1.83 -8.72 7.43
N LEU A 134 3.14 -8.70 7.23
CA LEU A 134 3.75 -8.46 5.91
C LEU A 134 3.39 -9.56 4.91
N GLN A 135 3.36 -10.82 5.34
CA GLN A 135 2.94 -11.93 4.49
C GLN A 135 1.47 -11.82 4.08
N ALA A 136 0.57 -11.51 5.03
CA ALA A 136 -0.83 -11.32 4.73
C ALA A 136 -1.07 -10.17 3.73
N LEU A 137 -0.32 -9.06 3.90
CA LEU A 137 -0.38 -7.92 2.98
C LEU A 137 0.16 -8.28 1.59
N GLN A 138 1.26 -9.04 1.52
CA GLN A 138 1.82 -9.53 0.26
C GLN A 138 0.84 -10.44 -0.49
N SER A 139 0.23 -11.41 0.19
CA SER A 139 -0.77 -12.29 -0.41
C SER A 139 -1.95 -11.51 -0.97
N TRP A 140 -2.51 -10.59 -0.17
CA TRP A 140 -3.60 -9.73 -0.63
C TRP A 140 -3.21 -8.91 -1.86
N PHE A 141 -2.02 -8.29 -1.86
CA PHE A 141 -1.57 -7.45 -2.97
C PHE A 141 -1.45 -8.22 -4.29
N LEU A 142 -0.87 -9.42 -4.24
CA LEU A 142 -0.73 -10.30 -5.41
C LEU A 142 -2.09 -10.76 -5.94
N GLU A 143 -2.99 -11.18 -5.04
CA GLU A 143 -4.34 -11.62 -5.40
C GLU A 143 -5.17 -10.47 -5.99
N HIS A 144 -5.02 -9.27 -5.45
CA HIS A 144 -5.71 -8.07 -5.90
C HIS A 144 -5.24 -7.65 -7.30
N ARG A 145 -3.92 -7.63 -7.55
CA ARG A 145 -3.30 -7.37 -8.87
C ARG A 145 -3.79 -8.35 -9.95
N GLN A 146 -3.74 -9.65 -9.65
CA GLN A 146 -4.14 -10.71 -10.60
C GLN A 146 -5.66 -10.81 -10.78
N GLY A 147 -6.42 -10.26 -9.83
CA GLY A 147 -7.87 -10.34 -9.78
C GLY A 147 -8.57 -9.05 -10.18
N ALA A 148 -8.77 -8.17 -9.21
CA ALA A 148 -9.58 -6.98 -9.38
C ALA A 148 -8.93 -5.98 -10.35
N ASP A 149 -7.62 -5.75 -10.22
CA ASP A 149 -6.91 -4.77 -11.07
C ASP A 149 -6.85 -5.25 -12.51
N ALA A 150 -6.46 -6.50 -12.75
CA ALA A 150 -6.45 -7.08 -14.09
C ALA A 150 -7.78 -6.93 -14.83
N ARG A 151 -8.92 -7.14 -14.14
CA ARG A 151 -10.26 -6.94 -14.74
C ARG A 151 -10.58 -5.47 -14.98
N ALA A 152 -10.24 -4.59 -14.04
CA ALA A 152 -10.48 -3.17 -14.16
C ALA A 152 -9.65 -2.55 -15.30
N TYR A 153 -8.39 -2.98 -15.43
CA TYR A 153 -7.45 -2.49 -16.44
C TYR A 153 -7.85 -2.96 -17.82
N ALA A 154 -8.22 -4.23 -17.99
CA ALA A 154 -8.74 -4.74 -19.25
C ALA A 154 -10.01 -3.99 -19.71
N SER A 155 -10.87 -3.60 -18.76
CA SER A 155 -12.06 -2.78 -19.06
C SER A 155 -11.69 -1.37 -19.52
N ALA A 156 -10.69 -0.76 -18.86
CA ALA A 156 -10.19 0.56 -19.21
C ALA A 156 -9.44 0.56 -20.56
N ASP A 157 -8.66 -0.48 -20.86
CA ASP A 157 -8.03 -0.69 -22.17
C ASP A 157 -9.07 -0.75 -23.29
N ALA A 158 -10.12 -1.55 -23.10
CA ALA A 158 -11.19 -1.67 -24.09
C ALA A 158 -11.88 -0.32 -24.36
N LEU A 159 -12.16 0.47 -23.33
CA LEU A 159 -12.77 1.79 -23.48
C LEU A 159 -11.82 2.81 -24.14
N ALA A 160 -10.53 2.79 -23.80
CA ALA A 160 -9.54 3.68 -24.38
C ALA A 160 -9.39 3.44 -25.89
N HIS A 161 -9.44 2.18 -26.34
CA HIS A 161 -9.38 1.83 -27.77
C HIS A 161 -10.63 2.23 -28.57
N HIS A 162 -11.79 2.38 -27.93
CA HIS A 162 -13.00 2.87 -28.60
C HIS A 162 -13.03 4.40 -28.75
N GLN A 163 -12.20 5.13 -28.01
CA GLN A 163 -12.14 6.60 -28.02
C GLN A 163 -11.00 7.16 -28.89
N SER A 164 -10.08 6.31 -29.34
CA SER A 164 -8.99 6.62 -30.28
C SER A 164 -9.40 6.44 -31.73
#